data_AF-A0A4Q7PKC7-F1
#
_entry.id   AF-A0A4Q7PKC7-F1
#
_cell.length_a   1.000
_cell.length_b   1.000
_cell.length_c   1.000
_cell.angle_alpha   90.00
_cell.angle_beta   90.00
_cell.angle_gamma   90.00
#
_symmetry.space_group_name_H-M   'P 1'
#
loop_
_entity.id
_entity.type
_entity.pdbx_description
1 polymer ?
#
loop_
_entity_poly.entity_id
_entity_poly.type
_entity_poly.pdbx_seq_one_letter_code
_entity_poly.pdbx_strand_id
1 'polypeptide(L)' 'MFDPFRNDDIKIDFPVPQRLKALMEEVEGLYQGEDEVRYEAWIGQLGTMSKSYYLANVLTEEQLNKILDRYGAW' A
#
# COMPACT_ATOMS: atom_id res chain seq x y z
N MET A 1 10.86 -7.03 -18.17
CA MET A 1 9.46 -7.11 -17.75
C MET A 1 9.48 -6.98 -16.26
N PHE A 2 9.03 -5.85 -15.74
CA PHE A 2 8.86 -5.65 -14.32
C PHE A 2 7.57 -6.38 -13.93
N ASP A 3 7.63 -7.25 -12.92
CA ASP A 3 6.45 -7.88 -12.36
C ASP A 3 6.21 -7.20 -11.01
N PRO A 4 5.35 -6.18 -10.95
CA PRO A 4 5.07 -5.48 -9.71
C PRO A 4 4.53 -6.46 -8.67
N PHE A 5 5.30 -6.70 -7.61
CA PHE A 5 4.87 -7.62 -6.55
C PHE A 5 3.57 -7.11 -5.91
N ARG A 6 2.55 -7.97 -5.89
CA ARG A 6 1.27 -7.74 -5.24
C ARG A 6 0.72 -9.07 -4.74
N ASN A 7 0.24 -9.10 -3.51
CA ASN A 7 -0.37 -10.28 -2.90
C ASN A 7 -1.86 -10.04 -2.63
N ASP A 8 -2.70 -10.47 -3.58
CA ASP A 8 -4.16 -10.31 -3.49
C ASP A 8 -4.83 -11.24 -2.46
N ASP A 9 -4.13 -12.26 -1.96
CA ASP A 9 -4.64 -13.12 -0.89
C ASP A 9 -4.71 -12.39 0.47
N ILE A 10 -3.92 -11.33 0.64
CA ILE A 10 -3.93 -10.52 1.85
C ILE A 10 -5.08 -9.52 1.80
N LYS A 11 -6.05 -9.68 2.69
CA LYS A 11 -7.18 -8.76 2.84
C LYS A 11 -6.89 -7.70 3.90
N ILE A 12 -7.16 -6.44 3.56
CA ILE A 12 -7.14 -5.33 4.52
C ILE A 12 -8.54 -5.21 5.13
N ASP A 13 -8.68 -5.76 6.33
CA ASP A 13 -9.95 -6.00 7.05
C ASP A 13 -10.12 -5.12 8.30
N PHE A 14 -9.34 -4.05 8.38
CA PHE A 14 -9.33 -3.10 9.50
C PHE A 14 -9.58 -1.66 9.03
N PRO A 15 -10.03 -0.76 9.92
CA PRO A 15 -10.22 0.63 9.55
C PRO A 15 -8.89 1.30 9.20
N VAL A 16 -8.87 1.98 8.06
CA VAL A 16 -7.70 2.68 7.53
C VAL A 16 -8.03 4.18 7.44
N PRO A 17 -7.10 5.08 7.80
CA PRO A 17 -7.31 6.52 7.61
C PRO A 17 -7.67 6.86 6.17
N GLN A 18 -8.60 7.80 5.97
CA GLN A 18 -9.16 8.12 4.64
C GLN A 18 -8.08 8.45 3.60
N ARG A 19 -7.02 9.17 3.98
CA ARG A 19 -5.91 9.49 3.06
C ARG A 19 -5.11 8.26 2.65
N LEU A 20 -4.83 7.37 3.59
CA LEU A 20 -4.13 6.12 3.30
C LEU A 20 -4.97 5.21 2.42
N LYS A 21 -6.29 5.13 2.70
CA LYS A 21 -7.24 4.41 1.87
C LYS A 21 -7.27 4.94 0.43
N ALA A 22 -7.33 6.25 0.23
CA ALA A 22 -7.30 6.84 -1.11
C ALA A 22 -6.00 6.50 -1.87
N LEU A 23 -4.86 6.53 -1.18
CA LEU A 23 -3.57 6.13 -1.78
C LEU A 23 -3.54 4.64 -2.17
N MET A 24 -4.12 3.76 -1.34
CA MET A 24 -4.28 2.35 -1.67
C MET A 24 -5.15 2.16 -2.93
N GLU A 25 -6.28 2.88 -3.03
CA GLU A 25 -7.16 2.83 -4.21
C GLU A 25 -6.45 3.33 -5.48
N GLU A 26 -5.62 4.37 -5.39
CA GLU A 26 -4.79 4.84 -6.51
C GLU A 26 -3.77 3.80 -6.95
N VAL A 27 -3.03 3.18 -6.01
CA VAL A 27 -2.09 2.10 -6.31
C VAL A 27 -2.81 0.92 -7.00
N GLU A 28 -4.01 0.58 -6.53
CA GLU A 28 -4.82 -0.49 -7.15
C GLU A 28 -5.24 -0.15 -8.58
N GLY A 29 -5.63 1.10 -8.85
CA GLY A 29 -5.96 1.56 -10.19
C GLY A 29 -4.76 1.58 -11.13
N LEU A 30 -3.57 1.98 -10.64
CA LEU A 30 -2.33 2.00 -11.43
C LEU A 30 -1.86 0.59 -11.80
N TYR A 31 -2.00 -0.38 -10.89
CA TYR A 31 -1.69 -1.78 -11.17
C TYR A 31 -2.55 -2.34 -12.31
N GLN A 32 -3.85 -2.02 -12.32
CA GLN A 32 -4.78 -2.46 -13.37
C GLN A 32 -4.59 -1.73 -14.70
N GLY A 33 -4.09 -0.49 -14.67
CA GLY A 33 -3.88 0.37 -15.83
C GLY A 33 -2.55 0.18 -16.55
N GLU A 34 -1.70 -0.73 -16.09
CA GLU A 34 -0.35 -1.03 -16.63
C GLU A 34 0.59 0.20 -16.70
N ASP A 35 0.39 1.22 -15.85
CA ASP A 35 1.29 2.38 -15.73
C ASP A 35 2.39 2.10 -14.69
N GLU A 36 3.38 1.29 -15.11
CA GLU A 36 4.47 0.78 -14.26
C GLU A 36 5.24 1.91 -13.53
N VAL A 37 5.55 3.01 -14.23
CA VAL A 37 6.35 4.11 -13.68
C VAL A 37 5.62 4.82 -12.55
N ARG A 38 4.32 5.08 -12.73
CA ARG A 38 3.51 5.69 -11.67
C ARG A 38 3.28 4.71 -10.53
N TYR A 39 3.10 3.43 -10.84
CA TYR A 39 2.90 2.39 -9.83
C TYR A 39 4.07 2.31 -8.84
N GLU A 40 5.31 2.26 -9.32
CA GLU A 40 6.51 2.22 -8.45
C GLU A 40 6.58 3.43 -7.51
N ALA A 41 6.37 4.64 -8.04
CA ALA A 41 6.40 5.85 -7.24
C ALA A 41 5.28 5.89 -6.18
N TRP A 42 4.10 5.32 -6.49
CA TRP A 42 2.94 5.33 -5.59
C TRP A 42 3.06 4.24 -4.52
N ILE A 43 3.66 3.10 -4.83
CA ILE A 43 4.08 2.11 -3.82
C ILE A 43 5.03 2.74 -2.81
N GLY A 44 6.05 3.47 -3.27
CA GLY A 44 7.02 4.11 -2.37
C GLY A 44 6.34 5.11 -1.43
N GLN A 45 5.37 5.86 -1.94
CA GLN A 45 4.54 6.75 -1.12
C GLN A 45 3.66 5.96 -0.13
N LEU A 46 3.05 4.85 -0.56
CA LEU A 46 2.23 4.00 0.28
C LEU A 46 3.02 3.43 1.45
N GLY A 47 4.23 2.91 1.20
CA GLY A 47 5.13 2.41 2.23
C GLY A 47 5.52 3.51 3.23
N THR A 48 5.89 4.69 2.72
CA THR A 48 6.25 5.85 3.55
C THR A 48 5.10 6.34 4.42
N MET A 49 3.90 6.44 3.84
CA MET A 49 2.72 6.93 4.56
C MET A 49 2.26 5.91 5.60
N SER A 50 2.28 4.61 5.27
CA SER A 50 1.94 3.54 6.20
C SER A 50 2.89 3.51 7.42
N LYS A 51 4.20 3.63 7.18
CA LYS A 51 5.21 3.75 8.25
C LYS A 51 4.97 4.99 9.12
N SER A 52 4.59 6.11 8.51
CA SER A 52 4.25 7.34 9.23
C SER A 52 3.01 7.18 10.13
N TYR A 53 1.97 6.48 9.66
CA TYR A 53 0.79 6.17 10.47
C TYR A 53 1.07 5.18 11.60
N TYR A 54 1.97 4.22 11.38
CA TYR A 54 2.48 3.35 12.45
C TYR A 54 3.21 4.16 13.53
N LEU A 55 4.15 5.04 13.14
CA LEU A 55 4.87 5.91 14.08
C LEU A 55 3.94 6.85 14.87
N ALA A 56 2.80 7.22 14.28
CA ALA A 56 1.76 8.02 14.92
C ALA A 56 0.79 7.19 15.80
N ASN A 57 1.02 5.88 15.98
CA ASN A 57 0.13 4.94 16.69
C ASN A 57 -1.28 4.83 16.10
N VAL A 58 -1.44 5.16 14.81
CA VAL A 58 -2.72 5.02 14.10
C VAL A 58 -2.87 3.60 13.53
N LEU A 59 -1.76 2.99 13.13
CA LEU A 59 -1.69 1.58 12.76
C LEU A 59 -0.92 0.80 13.82
N THR A 60 -1.32 -0.45 14.05
CA THR A 60 -0.46 -1.42 14.74
C THR A 60 0.64 -1.92 13.81
N GLU A 61 1.68 -2.55 14.37
CA GLU A 61 2.72 -3.20 13.58
C GLU A 61 2.14 -4.29 12.65
N GLU A 62 1.18 -5.08 13.14
CA GLU A 62 0.47 -6.08 12.34
C GLU A 62 -0.25 -5.47 11.15
N GLN A 63 -0.94 -4.33 11.36
CA GLN A 63 -1.65 -3.62 10.30
C GLN A 63 -0.69 -3.02 9.28
N LEU A 64 0.44 -2.47 9.72
CA LEU A 64 1.51 -2.01 8.83
C LEU A 64 2.00 -3.16 7.95
N ASN A 65 2.40 -4.28 8.56
CA ASN A 65 2.95 -5.42 7.83
C ASN A 65 1.93 -5.98 6.83
N LYS A 66 0.65 -6.11 7.20
CA LYS A 66 -0.42 -6.50 6.25
C LYS A 66 -0.48 -5.59 5.01
N ILE A 67 -0.32 -4.28 5.18
CA ILE A 67 -0.30 -3.34 4.05
C ILE A 67 0.96 -3.53 3.21
N LEU A 68 2.14 -3.58 3.84
CA LEU A 68 3.41 -3.73 3.11
C LEU A 68 3.46 -5.05 2.33
N ASP A 69 3.00 -6.15 2.93
CA ASP A 69 2.96 -7.46 2.29
C ASP A 69 1.93 -7.55 1.16
N ARG A 70 0.78 -6.87 1.29
CA ARG A 70 -0.24 -6.82 0.22
C ARG A 70 0.31 -6.13 -1.03
N TYR A 71 0.99 -5.00 -0.86
CA TYR A 71 1.39 -4.14 -1.98
C TYR A 71 2.87 -4.24 -2.35
N GLY A 72 3.68 -5.02 -1.63
CA GLY A 72 5.14 -5.05 -1.85
C GLY A 72 5.84 -3.74 -1.50
N ALA A 73 5.31 -2.96 -0.57
CA ALA A 73 5.73 -1.57 -0.31
C ALA A 73 6.87 -1.42 0.73
N TRP A 74 7.77 -2.41 0.79
CA TRP A 74 8.83 -2.53 1.79
C TRP A 74 9.88 -1.42 1.72
#